data_AF-A0A540X2Y8-F1
#
_entry.id   AF-A0A540X2Y8-F1
#
_cell.length_a   1.000
_cell.length_b   1.000
_cell.length_c   1.000
_cell.angle_alpha   90.00
_cell.angle_beta   90.00
_cell.angle_gamma   90.00
#
_symmetry.space_group_name_H-M   'P 1'
#
loop_
_entity.id
_entity.type
_entity.pdbx_description
1 polymer ?
#
loop_
_entity_poly.entity_id
_entity_poly.type
_entity_poly.pdbx_seq_one_letter_code
_entity_poly.pdbx_strand_id
1 'polypeptide(L)'
;MFKKAAVLVVSCGALLVGCGPDPQAENEEIISNLLEAGFPADDILVADDAVYVGRDAHVTLEASREMLQVPLESEEQYRTTNLVGSSVTRICVNSTATFDSYPMLSQGLDLAIANYNERGLRITFARGPATGCTANITAQTTSGTGGSAGFPSGGLPYGIINIGTGLNDYSADVNEHVITHELGHAVGFRHSDYYNRSISCGAGGDEGDAGVGAIHIPGTPTTAVVGGSVMNSCFRSTETGEWTSSDNTALDALYGGTVPSCSSYNFMSYRGQNGTQIRCSCPAVSGGVVWGTDLYTDDSNACAAAVHAGAIPATGGTVVVVIQPGQSSYTGTTRNGITTLSYGAWGGSFSFQLPPAQSCSSYNFTSYRGQNGTQIRCGCPAVSGGVLWGTDLYTDDSDACAAGVHAGVIPATGGTVVVTIQPGQSSYTGTTRNGITTLSYGAWGGSFSLGR
;
A
#
# COMPACT_ATOMS: atom_id res chain seq x y z
N MET A 1 17.06 70.03 -61.63
CA MET A 1 16.22 69.37 -62.67
C MET A 1 15.44 68.25 -62.02
N PHE A 2 14.16 68.15 -62.35
CA PHE A 2 13.17 67.25 -61.76
C PHE A 2 13.24 65.79 -62.28
N LYS A 3 12.63 64.89 -61.48
CA LYS A 3 12.07 63.54 -61.76
C LYS A 3 13.05 62.36 -61.57
N LYS A 4 12.69 61.20 -60.96
CA LYS A 4 11.39 60.55 -60.67
C LYS A 4 11.44 59.81 -59.31
N ALA A 5 10.31 59.75 -58.63
CA ALA A 5 10.04 58.84 -57.51
C ALA A 5 9.75 57.42 -58.00
N ALA A 6 10.19 56.42 -57.24
CA ALA A 6 9.74 55.03 -57.33
C ALA A 6 9.38 54.56 -55.91
N VAL A 7 8.13 54.18 -55.73
CA VAL A 7 7.60 53.45 -54.58
C VAL A 7 7.17 52.10 -55.13
N LEU A 8 7.66 50.99 -54.56
CA LEU A 8 6.89 49.74 -54.52
C LEU A 8 7.40 48.80 -53.40
N VAL A 9 6.61 48.75 -52.33
CA VAL A 9 6.25 47.61 -51.48
C VAL A 9 7.39 46.75 -50.90
N VAL A 10 7.77 47.08 -49.67
CA VAL A 10 8.31 46.10 -48.71
C VAL A 10 7.11 45.38 -48.10
N SER A 11 6.94 44.11 -48.43
CA SER A 11 6.03 43.20 -47.74
C SER A 11 6.50 43.05 -46.29
N CYS A 12 5.73 43.59 -45.35
CA CYS A 12 5.88 43.32 -43.93
C CYS A 12 5.50 41.84 -43.71
N GLY A 13 6.48 40.95 -43.74
CA GLY A 13 6.33 39.59 -43.23
C GLY A 13 6.19 39.69 -41.72
N ALA A 14 4.95 39.73 -41.24
CA ALA A 14 4.66 39.57 -39.83
C ALA A 14 5.07 38.14 -39.44
N LEU A 15 6.26 38.01 -38.86
CA LEU A 15 6.60 36.85 -38.04
C LEU A 15 5.62 36.87 -36.87
N LEU A 16 4.65 35.96 -36.93
CA LEU A 16 3.82 35.61 -35.78
C LEU A 16 4.74 34.94 -34.76
N VAL A 17 5.34 35.76 -33.88
CA VAL A 17 5.94 35.28 -32.65
C VAL A 17 4.80 34.82 -31.77
N GLY A 18 4.63 33.49 -31.65
CA GLY A 18 3.71 32.91 -30.70
C GLY A 18 4.19 33.25 -29.29
N CYS A 19 3.37 33.99 -28.54
CA CYS A 19 3.54 34.17 -27.10
C CYS A 19 3.17 32.86 -26.38
N GLY A 20 4.07 31.88 -26.42
CA GLY A 20 4.16 30.82 -25.42
C GLY A 20 5.43 31.03 -24.60
N PRO A 21 5.48 30.65 -23.32
CA PRO A 21 6.74 30.60 -22.58
C PRO A 21 7.75 29.74 -23.35
N ASP A 22 9.01 30.18 -23.40
CA ASP A 22 10.09 29.41 -23.99
C ASP A 22 10.31 28.13 -23.15
N PRO A 23 10.08 26.92 -23.69
CA PRO A 23 10.22 25.68 -22.91
C PRO A 23 11.60 25.51 -22.27
N GLN A 24 12.64 26.10 -22.88
CA GLN A 24 13.98 26.09 -22.30
C GLN A 24 14.07 26.97 -21.05
N ALA A 25 13.46 28.15 -21.07
CA ALA A 25 13.44 29.05 -19.92
C ALA A 25 12.57 28.50 -18.77
N GLU A 26 11.47 27.80 -19.09
CA GLU A 26 10.64 27.12 -18.09
C GLU A 26 11.39 25.95 -17.44
N ASN A 27 12.06 25.11 -18.23
CA ASN A 27 12.86 24.00 -17.71
C ASN A 27 14.03 24.49 -16.87
N GLU A 28 14.71 25.57 -17.26
CA GLU A 28 15.75 26.21 -16.45
C GLU A 28 15.22 26.67 -15.09
N GLU A 29 14.01 27.26 -15.05
CA GLU A 29 13.38 27.66 -13.79
C GLU A 29 12.99 26.45 -12.93
N ILE A 30 12.41 25.39 -13.52
CA ILE A 30 12.09 24.16 -12.80
C ILE A 30 13.35 23.54 -12.21
N ILE A 31 14.42 23.41 -13.00
CA ILE A 31 15.70 22.87 -12.53
C ILE A 31 16.26 23.73 -11.38
N SER A 32 16.21 25.06 -11.51
CA SER A 32 16.64 25.97 -10.44
C SER A 32 15.83 25.78 -9.16
N ASN A 33 14.50 25.71 -9.28
CA ASN A 33 13.60 25.50 -8.14
C ASN A 33 13.84 24.14 -7.48
N LEU A 34 14.13 23.09 -8.26
CA LEU A 34 14.44 21.75 -7.76
C LEU A 34 15.79 21.70 -7.03
N LEU A 35 16.83 22.33 -7.58
CA LEU A 35 18.12 22.45 -6.92
C LEU A 35 17.99 23.23 -5.59
N GLU A 36 17.19 24.31 -5.57
CA GLU A 36 16.89 25.07 -4.36
C GLU A 36 16.02 24.27 -3.38
N ALA A 37 15.11 23.45 -3.90
CA ALA A 37 14.32 22.48 -3.15
C ALA A 37 15.11 21.21 -2.77
N GLY A 38 16.44 21.19 -2.95
CA GLY A 38 17.31 20.15 -2.41
C GLY A 38 17.47 18.88 -3.23
N PHE A 39 16.91 18.83 -4.43
CA PHE A 39 17.14 17.73 -5.36
C PHE A 39 18.57 17.81 -5.95
N PRO A 40 19.30 16.70 -6.13
CA PRO A 40 20.65 16.68 -6.66
C PRO A 40 20.59 16.76 -8.19
N ALA A 41 21.54 17.47 -8.79
CA ALA A 41 21.59 17.65 -10.25
C ALA A 41 21.59 16.31 -11.02
N ASP A 42 22.19 15.26 -10.46
CA ASP A 42 22.29 13.94 -11.09
C ASP A 42 20.97 13.14 -11.09
N ASP A 43 19.99 13.56 -10.29
CA ASP A 43 18.65 12.94 -10.26
C ASP A 43 17.60 13.77 -11.02
N ILE A 44 17.95 14.99 -11.45
CA ILE A 44 17.12 15.82 -12.32
C ILE A 44 17.37 15.42 -13.78
N LEU A 45 16.35 14.85 -14.43
CA LEU A 45 16.40 14.41 -15.81
C LEU A 45 15.52 15.32 -16.69
N VAL A 46 16.10 15.89 -17.75
CA VAL A 46 15.32 16.51 -18.82
C VAL A 46 15.11 15.49 -19.93
N ALA A 47 13.86 15.12 -20.17
CA ALA A 47 13.46 14.19 -21.23
C ALA A 47 12.20 14.71 -21.93
N ASP A 48 12.18 14.68 -23.26
CA ASP A 48 11.05 15.14 -24.08
C ASP A 48 10.53 16.55 -23.71
N ASP A 49 11.47 17.49 -23.54
CA ASP A 49 11.22 18.89 -23.13
C ASP A 49 10.52 19.05 -21.76
N ALA A 50 10.53 18.02 -20.91
CA ALA A 50 9.96 18.01 -19.56
C ALA A 50 11.01 17.64 -18.51
N VAL A 51 10.83 18.10 -17.26
CA VAL A 51 11.76 17.88 -16.15
C VAL A 51 11.22 16.81 -15.18
N TYR A 52 12.00 15.77 -14.95
CA TYR A 52 11.70 14.65 -14.07
C TYR A 52 12.68 14.58 -12.91
N VAL A 53 12.22 14.03 -11.79
CA VAL A 53 13.06 13.63 -10.65
C VAL A 53 12.77 12.18 -10.27
N GLY A 54 13.74 11.45 -9.71
CA GLY A 54 13.61 10.00 -9.47
C GLY A 54 13.57 9.15 -10.76
N ARG A 55 13.54 9.80 -11.94
CA ARG A 55 13.32 9.28 -13.31
C ARG A 55 11.86 9.01 -13.70
N ASP A 56 10.92 9.15 -12.78
CA ASP A 56 9.51 8.81 -12.94
C ASP A 56 8.56 9.91 -12.43
N ALA A 57 9.05 10.90 -11.70
CA ALA A 57 8.22 11.99 -11.20
C ALA A 57 8.42 13.29 -12.01
N HIS A 58 7.50 13.59 -12.93
CA HIS A 58 7.47 14.87 -13.65
C HIS A 58 7.16 16.03 -12.71
N VAL A 59 7.86 17.15 -12.89
CA VAL A 59 7.70 18.37 -12.11
C VAL A 59 7.27 19.52 -13.01
N THR A 60 6.06 20.02 -12.80
CA THR A 60 5.57 21.23 -13.48
C THR A 60 6.18 22.49 -12.87
N LEU A 61 6.18 23.59 -13.62
CA LEU A 61 6.63 24.88 -13.11
C LEU A 61 5.90 25.32 -11.84
N GLU A 62 4.57 25.16 -11.81
CA GLU A 62 3.76 25.46 -10.62
C GLU A 62 4.16 24.57 -9.44
N ALA A 63 4.30 23.26 -9.66
CA ALA A 63 4.71 22.33 -8.61
C ALA A 63 6.09 22.68 -8.05
N SER A 64 7.06 23.01 -8.92
CA SER A 64 8.42 23.40 -8.52
C SER A 64 8.43 24.66 -7.65
N ARG A 65 7.56 25.64 -7.93
CA ARG A 65 7.43 26.87 -7.14
C ARG A 65 6.77 26.62 -5.79
N GLU A 66 5.78 25.73 -5.71
CA GLU A 66 5.15 25.32 -4.44
C GLU A 66 6.09 24.46 -3.57
N MET A 67 7.04 23.76 -4.19
CA MET A 67 8.04 22.95 -3.49
C MET A 67 8.97 23.80 -2.61
N LEU A 68 9.22 25.07 -2.92
CA LEU A 68 10.17 25.97 -2.21
C LEU A 68 9.81 26.30 -0.75
N GLN A 69 8.78 25.69 -0.14
CA GLN A 69 8.39 25.94 1.25
C GLN A 69 9.05 24.96 2.25
N VAL A 70 9.74 25.51 3.25
CA VAL A 70 10.56 24.75 4.22
C VAL A 70 9.70 24.19 5.37
N PRO A 71 9.83 22.88 5.69
CA PRO A 71 10.51 22.50 6.94
C PRO A 71 11.48 21.30 6.81
N LEU A 72 12.44 21.31 7.74
CA LEU A 72 13.62 20.45 7.91
C LEU A 72 13.36 18.98 8.32
N GLU A 73 14.38 18.19 8.00
CA GLU A 73 14.84 16.88 8.52
C GLU A 73 14.43 15.61 7.75
N SER A 74 15.47 14.86 7.38
CA SER A 74 15.49 13.58 6.68
C SER A 74 15.04 12.42 7.58
N GLU A 75 14.06 11.61 7.17
CA GLU A 75 13.81 10.20 7.55
C GLU A 75 12.56 9.66 6.77
N GLU A 76 12.46 8.38 6.34
CA GLU A 76 11.19 7.58 6.28
C GLU A 76 9.82 7.91 5.62
N GLN A 77 9.54 7.53 4.37
CA GLN A 77 8.24 7.78 3.69
C GLN A 77 7.91 9.27 3.61
N TYR A 78 8.09 9.78 2.41
CA TYR A 78 8.16 11.21 2.20
C TYR A 78 7.03 11.67 1.32
N ARG A 79 6.65 12.92 1.54
CA ARG A 79 5.74 13.64 0.67
C ARG A 79 6.35 14.94 0.20
N THR A 80 5.80 15.45 -0.88
CA THR A 80 6.02 16.84 -1.26
C THR A 80 5.25 17.79 -0.32
N THR A 81 5.61 19.07 -0.34
CA THR A 81 4.76 20.13 0.24
C THR A 81 3.40 20.20 -0.45
N ASN A 82 3.34 19.80 -1.72
CA ASN A 82 2.13 19.80 -2.53
C ASN A 82 1.32 18.54 -2.23
N LEU A 83 0.11 18.72 -1.68
CA LEU A 83 -0.82 17.65 -1.38
C LEU A 83 -2.18 17.94 -2.03
N VAL A 84 -2.96 16.88 -2.24
CA VAL A 84 -4.33 17.00 -2.71
C VAL A 84 -5.20 17.67 -1.65
N GLY A 85 -5.77 18.82 -2.00
CA GLY A 85 -6.53 19.67 -1.09
C GLY A 85 -7.81 19.01 -0.56
N SER A 86 -8.40 19.61 0.49
CA SER A 86 -9.61 19.11 1.14
C SER A 86 -10.87 19.17 0.24
N SER A 87 -10.84 19.97 -0.82
CA SER A 87 -11.91 20.11 -1.81
C SER A 87 -12.03 18.92 -2.76
N VAL A 88 -10.95 18.14 -2.92
CA VAL A 88 -10.96 16.93 -3.74
C VAL A 88 -11.41 15.76 -2.88
N THR A 89 -12.49 15.09 -3.28
CA THR A 89 -13.08 13.95 -2.55
C THR A 89 -13.22 12.72 -3.45
N ARG A 90 -13.27 12.91 -4.77
CA ARG A 90 -13.37 11.85 -5.78
C ARG A 90 -12.48 12.16 -6.98
N ILE A 91 -11.48 11.32 -7.21
CA ILE A 91 -10.55 11.38 -8.33
C ILE A 91 -10.98 10.33 -9.35
N CYS A 92 -11.30 10.76 -10.57
CA CYS A 92 -11.63 9.83 -11.64
C CYS A 92 -10.39 9.55 -12.50
N VAL A 93 -10.03 8.28 -12.60
CA VAL A 93 -8.89 7.81 -13.40
C VAL A 93 -9.41 7.37 -14.76
N ASN A 94 -9.25 8.22 -15.76
CA ASN A 94 -9.75 8.03 -17.12
C ASN A 94 -8.64 7.36 -17.95
N SER A 95 -8.77 6.07 -18.20
CA SER A 95 -7.86 5.34 -19.10
C SER A 95 -8.11 5.70 -20.57
N THR A 96 -7.04 5.74 -21.36
CA THR A 96 -7.14 5.89 -22.82
C THR A 96 -7.58 4.57 -23.47
N ALA A 97 -8.18 4.62 -24.67
CA ALA A 97 -8.55 3.42 -25.41
C ALA A 97 -7.36 2.50 -25.71
N THR A 98 -6.17 3.07 -25.92
CA THR A 98 -4.93 2.30 -26.09
C THR A 98 -4.54 1.58 -24.80
N PHE A 99 -4.62 2.25 -23.65
CA PHE A 99 -4.37 1.63 -22.34
C PHE A 99 -5.30 0.44 -22.11
N ASP A 100 -6.59 0.61 -22.38
CA ASP A 100 -7.60 -0.45 -22.20
C ASP A 100 -7.44 -1.62 -23.18
N SER A 101 -6.67 -1.45 -24.26
CA SER A 101 -6.34 -2.54 -25.19
C SER A 101 -5.33 -3.55 -24.62
N TYR A 102 -4.60 -3.18 -23.55
CA TYR A 102 -3.68 -4.06 -22.84
C TYR A 102 -4.39 -4.68 -21.61
N PRO A 103 -4.72 -5.98 -21.64
CA PRO A 103 -5.56 -6.58 -20.61
C PRO A 103 -4.93 -6.53 -19.21
N MET A 104 -3.62 -6.70 -19.08
CA MET A 104 -2.95 -6.66 -17.77
C MET A 104 -2.86 -5.23 -17.22
N LEU A 105 -2.62 -4.22 -18.06
CA LEU A 105 -2.67 -2.81 -17.62
C LEU A 105 -4.08 -2.44 -17.14
N SER A 106 -5.09 -2.81 -17.94
CA SER A 106 -6.49 -2.55 -17.61
C SER A 106 -6.91 -3.22 -16.30
N GLN A 107 -6.53 -4.49 -16.09
CA GLN A 107 -6.84 -5.19 -14.86
C GLN A 107 -6.07 -4.61 -13.66
N GLY A 108 -4.78 -4.29 -13.82
CA GLY A 108 -3.98 -3.66 -12.77
C GLY A 108 -4.54 -2.30 -12.34
N LEU A 109 -5.13 -1.53 -13.26
CA LEU A 109 -5.79 -0.27 -12.92
C LEU A 109 -7.04 -0.47 -12.06
N ASP A 110 -7.86 -1.48 -12.34
CA ASP A 110 -9.02 -1.80 -11.50
C ASP A 110 -8.59 -2.18 -10.08
N LEU A 111 -7.54 -2.99 -9.97
CA LEU A 111 -6.97 -3.43 -8.70
C LEU A 111 -6.38 -2.25 -7.92
N ALA A 112 -5.60 -1.38 -8.56
CA ALA A 112 -5.03 -0.20 -7.92
C ALA A 112 -6.12 0.76 -7.38
N ILE A 113 -7.19 0.97 -8.17
CA ILE A 113 -8.34 1.78 -7.74
C ILE A 113 -9.06 1.12 -6.55
N ALA A 114 -9.22 -0.20 -6.56
CA ALA A 114 -9.78 -0.94 -5.43
C ALA A 114 -8.89 -0.76 -4.18
N ASN A 115 -7.59 -1.01 -4.32
CA ASN A 115 -6.58 -0.90 -3.25
C ASN A 115 -6.62 0.49 -2.54
N TYR A 116 -6.69 1.59 -3.29
CA TYR A 116 -6.90 2.93 -2.69
C TYR A 116 -8.24 3.09 -1.99
N ASN A 117 -9.33 2.56 -2.56
CA ASN A 117 -10.67 2.73 -2.01
C ASN A 117 -10.93 1.87 -0.77
N GLU A 118 -10.33 0.69 -0.67
CA GLU A 118 -10.39 -0.17 0.51
C GLU A 118 -9.85 0.52 1.76
N ARG A 119 -8.94 1.49 1.58
CA ARG A 119 -8.43 2.31 2.67
C ARG A 119 -9.46 3.25 3.27
N GLY A 120 -10.57 3.57 2.59
CA GLY A 120 -11.58 4.51 3.12
C GLY A 120 -10.99 5.89 3.43
N LEU A 121 -10.09 6.39 2.57
CA LEU A 121 -9.50 7.71 2.68
C LEU A 121 -10.56 8.81 2.43
N ARG A 122 -10.22 10.05 2.79
CA ARG A 122 -11.00 11.24 2.43
C ARG A 122 -11.14 11.39 0.91
N ILE A 123 -10.12 10.97 0.17
CA ILE A 123 -10.12 10.91 -1.30
C ILE A 123 -10.52 9.49 -1.74
N THR A 124 -11.41 9.40 -2.73
CA THR A 124 -11.81 8.13 -3.35
C THR A 124 -11.41 8.14 -4.81
N PHE A 125 -11.15 6.96 -5.36
CA PHE A 125 -10.82 6.77 -6.77
C PHE A 125 -11.98 6.12 -7.51
N ALA A 126 -12.13 6.44 -8.79
CA ALA A 126 -13.14 5.82 -9.62
C ALA A 126 -12.59 5.61 -11.03
N ARG A 127 -12.87 4.45 -11.62
CA ARG A 127 -12.53 4.23 -13.01
C ARG A 127 -13.42 5.09 -13.90
N GLY A 128 -12.78 5.84 -14.79
CA GLY A 128 -13.43 6.69 -15.77
C GLY A 128 -13.99 5.91 -16.96
N PRO A 129 -15.01 6.43 -17.66
CA PRO A 129 -15.74 7.65 -17.33
C PRO A 129 -16.69 7.42 -16.13
N ALA A 130 -16.61 8.32 -15.13
CA ALA A 130 -17.45 8.30 -13.94
C ALA A 130 -18.07 9.69 -13.68
N THR A 131 -19.15 9.73 -12.90
CA THR A 131 -19.79 10.99 -12.48
C THR A 131 -19.34 11.40 -11.08
N GLY A 132 -19.53 12.69 -10.75
CA GLY A 132 -19.21 13.24 -9.42
C GLY A 132 -17.72 13.44 -9.14
N CYS A 133 -16.87 13.44 -10.17
CA CYS A 133 -15.44 13.65 -10.06
C CYS A 133 -15.14 15.10 -9.62
N THR A 134 -14.38 15.27 -8.54
CA THR A 134 -13.83 16.56 -8.11
C THR A 134 -12.44 16.82 -8.68
N ALA A 135 -11.77 15.78 -9.20
CA ALA A 135 -10.53 15.85 -9.94
C ALA A 135 -10.41 14.68 -10.93
N ASN A 136 -9.48 14.77 -11.87
CA ASN A 136 -9.25 13.75 -12.90
C ASN A 136 -7.77 13.44 -13.04
N ILE A 137 -7.47 12.17 -13.31
CA ILE A 137 -6.17 11.67 -13.74
C ILE A 137 -6.40 10.91 -15.05
N THR A 138 -5.50 11.05 -16.02
CA THR A 138 -5.52 10.31 -17.28
C THR A 138 -4.50 9.18 -17.20
N ALA A 139 -4.94 7.94 -17.39
CA ALA A 139 -4.03 6.79 -17.49
C ALA A 139 -3.74 6.48 -18.97
N GLN A 140 -2.48 6.67 -19.37
CA GLN A 140 -2.04 6.47 -20.76
C GLN A 140 -0.80 5.58 -20.83
N THR A 141 -0.51 5.08 -22.03
CA THR A 141 0.60 4.14 -22.26
C THR A 141 1.87 4.86 -22.67
N THR A 142 3.02 4.38 -22.21
CA THR A 142 4.36 4.71 -22.71
C THR A 142 5.13 3.44 -23.07
N SER A 143 6.33 3.55 -23.63
CA SER A 143 7.22 2.41 -23.88
C SER A 143 7.95 1.97 -22.61
N GLY A 144 8.36 0.69 -22.54
CA GLY A 144 9.15 0.16 -21.43
C GLY A 144 8.31 -0.60 -20.39
N THR A 145 8.92 -0.91 -19.24
CA THR A 145 8.31 -1.72 -18.17
C THR A 145 8.15 -0.95 -16.85
N GLY A 146 8.24 0.38 -16.86
CA GLY A 146 8.06 1.24 -15.68
C GLY A 146 6.80 2.09 -15.78
N GLY A 147 6.63 3.00 -14.83
CA GLY A 147 5.64 4.06 -14.88
C GLY A 147 6.31 5.44 -14.78
N SER A 148 5.51 6.48 -14.99
CA SER A 148 5.85 7.83 -14.55
C SER A 148 4.58 8.63 -14.29
N ALA A 149 4.65 9.55 -13.35
CA ALA A 149 3.59 10.46 -12.96
C ALA A 149 4.20 11.83 -12.69
N GLY A 150 3.67 12.55 -11.73
CA GLY A 150 4.15 13.85 -11.28
C GLY A 150 3.47 14.22 -9.98
N PHE A 151 3.83 15.36 -9.41
CA PHE A 151 3.32 15.76 -8.09
C PHE A 151 2.08 16.67 -8.17
N PRO A 152 1.25 16.73 -7.11
CA PRO A 152 0.15 17.68 -7.01
C PRO A 152 0.58 19.13 -7.26
N SER A 153 -0.34 19.95 -7.77
CA SER A 153 -0.20 21.41 -7.83
C SER A 153 -1.55 22.08 -7.62
N GLY A 154 -1.60 23.26 -7.00
CA GLY A 154 -2.85 24.01 -6.79
C GLY A 154 -3.90 23.26 -5.95
N GLY A 155 -3.48 22.26 -5.16
CA GLY A 155 -4.38 21.38 -4.40
C GLY A 155 -5.10 20.31 -5.22
N LEU A 156 -4.74 20.12 -6.49
CA LEU A 156 -5.25 19.06 -7.36
C LEU A 156 -4.21 17.95 -7.53
N PRO A 157 -4.62 16.69 -7.75
CA PRO A 157 -3.67 15.64 -8.10
C PRO A 157 -3.01 15.92 -9.45
N TYR A 158 -1.83 15.35 -9.67
CA TYR A 158 -1.20 15.38 -10.99
C TYR A 158 -2.07 14.66 -12.01
N GLY A 159 -2.28 15.29 -13.17
CA GLY A 159 -3.34 14.90 -14.09
C GLY A 159 -3.06 13.70 -14.99
N ILE A 160 -1.85 13.12 -14.98
CA ILE A 160 -1.44 12.07 -15.92
C ILE A 160 -0.62 10.99 -15.20
N ILE A 161 -0.88 9.73 -15.50
CA ILE A 161 0.06 8.62 -15.25
C ILE A 161 0.38 7.94 -16.58
N ASN A 162 1.67 7.72 -16.85
CA ASN A 162 2.16 7.01 -18.02
C ASN A 162 2.62 5.62 -17.59
N ILE A 163 2.10 4.58 -18.22
CA ILE A 163 2.40 3.20 -17.85
C ILE A 163 3.01 2.46 -19.04
N GLY A 164 4.17 1.85 -18.82
CA GLY A 164 4.93 1.12 -19.83
C GLY A 164 4.18 -0.09 -20.37
N THR A 165 4.02 -0.20 -21.69
CA THR A 165 3.32 -1.33 -22.33
C THR A 165 3.99 -2.68 -22.12
N GLY A 166 5.29 -2.70 -21.80
CA GLY A 166 6.02 -3.92 -21.46
C GLY A 166 5.57 -4.56 -20.13
N LEU A 167 4.85 -3.82 -19.28
CA LEU A 167 4.22 -4.40 -18.09
C LEU A 167 3.12 -5.40 -18.44
N ASN A 168 2.62 -5.39 -19.67
CA ASN A 168 1.62 -6.37 -20.11
C ASN A 168 2.14 -7.82 -20.14
N ASP A 169 3.47 -8.01 -20.08
CA ASP A 169 4.10 -9.33 -19.97
C ASP A 169 4.26 -9.80 -18.51
N TYR A 170 3.87 -8.98 -17.54
CA TYR A 170 3.93 -9.27 -16.10
C TYR A 170 2.54 -9.65 -15.54
N SER A 171 2.50 -10.08 -14.27
CA SER A 171 1.23 -10.40 -13.59
C SER A 171 0.38 -9.15 -13.37
N ALA A 172 -0.94 -9.35 -13.19
CA ALA A 172 -1.85 -8.28 -12.81
C ALA A 172 -1.40 -7.58 -11.52
N ASP A 173 -0.85 -8.31 -10.55
CA ASP A 173 -0.33 -7.77 -9.28
C ASP A 173 0.88 -6.84 -9.47
N VAL A 174 1.78 -7.15 -10.41
CA VAL A 174 2.90 -6.25 -10.74
C VAL A 174 2.40 -5.01 -11.47
N ASN A 175 1.39 -5.16 -12.33
CA ASN A 175 0.75 -4.02 -13.00
C ASN A 175 0.03 -3.12 -11.99
N GLU A 176 -0.71 -3.72 -11.05
CA GLU A 176 -1.33 -3.04 -9.92
C GLU A 176 -0.28 -2.27 -9.11
N HIS A 177 0.86 -2.89 -8.79
CA HIS A 177 1.92 -2.24 -8.02
C HIS A 177 2.42 -0.97 -8.70
N VAL A 178 2.80 -1.05 -9.98
CA VAL A 178 3.30 0.13 -10.70
C VAL A 178 2.22 1.20 -10.81
N ILE A 179 0.97 0.84 -11.12
CA ILE A 179 -0.11 1.83 -11.23
C ILE A 179 -0.44 2.46 -9.86
N THR A 180 -0.42 1.67 -8.79
CA THR A 180 -0.61 2.14 -7.42
C THR A 180 0.49 3.13 -7.02
N HIS A 181 1.74 2.81 -7.38
CA HIS A 181 2.89 3.68 -7.18
C HIS A 181 2.74 5.02 -7.93
N GLU A 182 2.39 5.00 -9.22
CA GLU A 182 2.21 6.23 -10.01
C GLU A 182 1.06 7.11 -9.52
N LEU A 183 -0.04 6.49 -9.09
CA LEU A 183 -1.13 7.21 -8.42
C LEU A 183 -0.64 7.81 -7.09
N GLY A 184 0.31 7.17 -6.41
CA GLY A 184 0.98 7.65 -5.21
C GLY A 184 1.67 8.97 -5.44
N HIS A 185 2.51 9.05 -6.48
CA HIS A 185 3.11 10.31 -6.92
C HIS A 185 2.07 11.36 -7.28
N ALA A 186 1.03 10.98 -8.03
CA ALA A 186 -0.04 11.90 -8.42
C ALA A 186 -0.80 12.50 -7.22
N VAL A 187 -0.76 11.85 -6.06
CA VAL A 187 -1.28 12.37 -4.79
C VAL A 187 -0.20 12.80 -3.81
N GLY A 188 1.05 12.94 -4.23
CA GLY A 188 2.10 13.63 -3.46
C GLY A 188 3.04 12.75 -2.65
N PHE A 189 3.00 11.42 -2.81
CA PHE A 189 4.04 10.56 -2.28
C PHE A 189 5.34 10.69 -3.07
N ARG A 190 6.46 10.62 -2.37
CA ARG A 190 7.79 10.40 -2.94
C ARG A 190 8.24 8.96 -2.72
N HIS A 191 9.36 8.60 -3.32
CA HIS A 191 10.04 7.38 -2.99
C HIS A 191 10.43 7.29 -1.52
N SER A 192 10.27 6.10 -0.94
CA SER A 192 10.66 5.76 0.42
C SER A 192 12.17 5.66 0.59
N ASP A 193 12.87 5.16 -0.44
CA ASP A 193 14.32 5.08 -0.52
C ASP A 193 14.93 6.22 -1.36
N TYR A 194 14.28 7.39 -1.42
CA TYR A 194 14.80 8.51 -2.21
C TYR A 194 16.25 8.82 -1.85
N TYR A 195 16.64 8.78 -0.57
CA TYR A 195 18.00 9.12 -0.14
C TYR A 195 19.04 8.07 -0.55
N ASN A 196 18.61 6.86 -0.95
CA ASN A 196 19.48 5.82 -1.45
C ASN A 196 18.71 4.77 -2.26
N ARG A 197 18.55 5.04 -3.56
CA ARG A 197 17.86 4.12 -4.49
C ARG A 197 18.52 2.77 -4.66
N SER A 198 19.79 2.63 -4.29
CA SER A 198 20.45 1.31 -4.36
C SER A 198 19.79 0.27 -3.44
N ILE A 199 18.98 0.72 -2.47
CA ILE A 199 18.19 -0.15 -1.61
C ILE A 199 17.21 -0.95 -2.46
N SER A 200 16.31 -0.34 -3.22
CA SER A 200 15.34 -1.08 -4.05
C SER A 200 15.88 -1.46 -5.43
N CYS A 201 16.70 -0.60 -6.05
CA CYS A 201 17.16 -0.77 -7.42
C CYS A 201 18.48 -1.55 -7.56
N GLY A 202 19.20 -1.81 -6.46
CA GLY A 202 20.52 -2.46 -6.47
C GLY A 202 21.67 -1.57 -7.03
N ALA A 203 21.34 -0.40 -7.55
CA ALA A 203 22.23 0.67 -7.98
C ALA A 203 21.46 2.00 -8.01
N GLY A 204 22.15 3.13 -7.95
CA GLY A 204 21.52 4.46 -7.92
C GLY A 204 22.07 5.33 -6.79
N GLY A 205 21.77 6.62 -6.86
CA GLY A 205 22.17 7.61 -5.86
C GLY A 205 21.02 8.08 -4.98
N ASP A 206 21.29 9.15 -4.25
CA ASP A 206 20.31 9.95 -3.50
C ASP A 206 19.50 10.83 -4.48
N GLU A 207 18.18 10.85 -4.35
CA GLU A 207 17.21 11.70 -5.07
C GLU A 207 17.05 13.10 -4.43
N GLY A 208 17.85 13.38 -3.39
CA GLY A 208 18.07 14.63 -2.67
C GLY A 208 17.03 14.96 -1.60
N ASP A 209 17.54 15.53 -0.51
CA ASP A 209 16.78 15.88 0.70
C ASP A 209 16.66 17.39 0.97
N ALA A 210 17.74 18.16 0.80
CA ALA A 210 18.13 19.44 1.44
C ALA A 210 17.13 20.27 2.30
N GLY A 211 16.26 19.64 3.08
CA GLY A 211 15.22 20.27 3.90
C GLY A 211 14.00 20.80 3.14
N VAL A 212 13.76 20.38 1.90
CA VAL A 212 12.64 20.86 1.06
C VAL A 212 12.08 19.73 0.18
N GLY A 213 10.76 19.55 0.12
CA GLY A 213 10.11 18.58 -0.78
C GLY A 213 10.25 17.09 -0.45
N ALA A 214 11.01 16.72 0.59
CA ALA A 214 11.07 15.38 1.19
C ALA A 214 10.66 15.47 2.67
N ILE A 215 9.35 15.56 2.93
CA ILE A 215 8.82 15.70 4.30
C ILE A 215 8.42 14.34 4.85
N HIS A 216 9.05 13.92 5.96
CA HIS A 216 8.69 12.71 6.71
C HIS A 216 7.20 12.69 7.03
N ILE A 217 6.55 11.55 6.79
CA ILE A 217 5.15 11.34 7.14
C ILE A 217 5.06 10.76 8.55
N PRO A 218 4.44 11.43 9.53
CA PRO A 218 4.46 10.97 10.93
C PRO A 218 3.94 9.55 11.12
N GLY A 219 4.69 8.74 11.87
CA GLY A 219 4.30 7.37 12.24
C GLY A 219 4.80 6.27 11.31
N THR A 220 5.49 6.62 10.23
CA THR A 220 6.20 5.65 9.37
C THR A 220 7.60 5.35 9.91
N PRO A 221 8.25 4.25 9.46
CA PRO A 221 9.66 3.96 9.72
C PRO A 221 10.56 5.12 9.28
N THR A 222 11.86 5.04 9.59
CA THR A 222 12.87 6.06 9.20
C THR A 222 13.93 5.53 8.21
N THR A 223 13.93 4.23 7.88
CA THR A 223 14.94 3.56 7.02
C THR A 223 14.38 2.48 6.08
N ALA A 224 14.78 2.54 4.81
CA ALA A 224 14.17 1.79 3.73
C ALA A 224 14.71 0.38 3.62
N VAL A 225 13.81 -0.51 3.23
CA VAL A 225 14.11 -1.90 2.95
C VAL A 225 13.47 -2.29 1.62
N VAL A 226 14.11 -3.22 0.92
CA VAL A 226 13.61 -3.73 -0.37
C VAL A 226 12.20 -4.30 -0.21
N GLY A 227 11.23 -3.73 -0.91
CA GLY A 227 9.83 -4.15 -0.82
C GLY A 227 9.16 -3.76 0.49
N GLY A 228 9.70 -2.79 1.21
CA GLY A 228 9.15 -2.24 2.45
C GLY A 228 8.04 -1.23 2.22
N SER A 229 7.87 -0.75 0.98
CA SER A 229 6.85 0.21 0.58
C SER A 229 6.50 0.01 -0.89
N VAL A 230 5.24 0.26 -1.26
CA VAL A 230 4.85 0.41 -2.67
C VAL A 230 5.59 1.58 -3.33
N MET A 231 6.02 2.57 -2.54
CA MET A 231 6.82 3.70 -2.99
C MET A 231 8.33 3.41 -2.93
N ASN A 232 8.80 2.17 -3.02
CA ASN A 232 10.21 1.94 -3.33
C ASN A 232 10.52 2.39 -4.77
N SER A 233 11.68 3.02 -5.01
CA SER A 233 12.05 3.57 -6.32
C SER A 233 12.13 2.53 -7.46
N CYS A 234 12.26 1.25 -7.12
CA CYS A 234 12.18 0.16 -8.08
C CYS A 234 11.29 -0.97 -7.56
N PHE A 235 10.39 -1.43 -8.43
CA PHE A 235 9.58 -2.62 -8.21
C PHE A 235 10.33 -3.91 -8.64
N ARG A 236 9.89 -5.06 -8.13
CA ARG A 236 10.39 -6.39 -8.52
C ARG A 236 9.36 -7.15 -9.36
N SER A 237 9.77 -8.23 -10.02
CA SER A 237 8.83 -9.08 -10.80
C SER A 237 7.86 -9.90 -9.94
N THR A 238 7.86 -9.72 -8.61
CA THR A 238 7.06 -10.48 -7.64
C THR A 238 6.27 -9.57 -6.70
N GLU A 239 6.03 -8.31 -7.09
CA GLU A 239 5.21 -7.41 -6.28
C GLU A 239 3.74 -7.84 -6.24
N THR A 240 3.07 -7.47 -5.16
CA THR A 240 1.66 -7.78 -4.91
C THR A 240 0.71 -6.62 -5.19
N GLY A 241 1.21 -5.40 -5.34
CA GLY A 241 0.39 -4.18 -5.44
C GLY A 241 -0.19 -3.66 -4.13
N GLU A 242 -0.40 -4.54 -3.15
CA GLU A 242 -0.93 -4.23 -1.83
C GLU A 242 -0.11 -3.23 -1.00
N TRP A 243 -0.80 -2.32 -0.29
CA TRP A 243 -0.17 -1.39 0.64
C TRP A 243 0.50 -2.10 1.83
N THR A 244 1.73 -1.70 2.14
CA THR A 244 2.40 -2.12 3.37
C THR A 244 1.81 -1.43 4.60
N SER A 245 2.13 -1.88 5.81
CA SER A 245 1.68 -1.22 7.04
C SER A 245 2.15 0.24 7.12
N SER A 246 3.37 0.52 6.65
CA SER A 246 3.93 1.87 6.58
C SER A 246 3.20 2.75 5.57
N ASP A 247 2.90 2.23 4.37
CA ASP A 247 2.12 2.97 3.37
C ASP A 247 0.72 3.32 3.89
N ASN A 248 0.10 2.37 4.60
CA ASN A 248 -1.20 2.58 5.23
C ASN A 248 -1.16 3.71 6.27
N THR A 249 -0.14 3.74 7.14
CA THR A 249 0.07 4.83 8.10
C THR A 249 0.25 6.16 7.39
N ALA A 250 0.99 6.17 6.27
CA ALA A 250 1.25 7.39 5.55
C ALA A 250 0.01 7.93 4.82
N LEU A 251 -0.73 7.06 4.12
CA LEU A 251 -2.02 7.39 3.51
C LEU A 251 -3.00 7.95 4.54
N ASP A 252 -3.02 7.37 5.73
CA ASP A 252 -3.87 7.82 6.83
C ASP A 252 -3.45 9.18 7.38
N ALA A 253 -2.15 9.45 7.48
CA ALA A 253 -1.63 10.74 7.91
C ALA A 253 -1.93 11.87 6.91
N LEU A 254 -1.88 11.58 5.61
CA LEU A 254 -2.09 12.58 4.55
C LEU A 254 -3.57 12.77 4.18
N TYR A 255 -4.28 11.65 4.07
CA TYR A 255 -5.61 11.59 3.47
C TYR A 255 -6.62 10.85 4.34
N GLY A 256 -6.30 10.53 5.59
CA GLY A 256 -7.29 10.08 6.55
C GLY A 256 -8.45 11.07 6.63
N GLY A 257 -9.68 10.61 6.42
CA GLY A 257 -10.86 11.39 6.78
C GLY A 257 -10.94 11.57 8.30
N THR A 258 -11.87 12.39 8.80
CA THR A 258 -12.33 12.23 10.18
C THR A 258 -12.95 10.84 10.30
N VAL A 259 -12.16 9.88 10.77
CA VAL A 259 -12.56 8.49 10.93
C VAL A 259 -13.59 8.45 12.09
N PRO A 260 -14.89 8.24 11.81
CA PRO A 260 -15.89 8.24 12.86
C PRO A 260 -15.63 7.07 13.82
N SER A 261 -16.00 7.24 15.09
CA SER A 261 -15.86 6.15 16.07
C SER A 261 -16.63 4.92 15.60
N CYS A 262 -16.09 3.71 15.78
CA CYS A 262 -16.85 2.49 15.49
C CYS A 262 -18.14 2.43 16.32
N SER A 263 -18.17 3.09 17.49
CA SER A 263 -19.37 3.21 18.31
C SER A 263 -20.46 4.12 17.72
N SER A 264 -20.19 4.91 16.69
CA SER A 264 -21.22 5.70 15.99
C SER A 264 -21.97 4.91 14.92
N TYR A 265 -21.50 3.70 14.58
CA TYR A 265 -22.15 2.83 13.62
C TYR A 265 -23.08 1.83 14.31
N ASN A 266 -24.21 1.54 13.67
CA ASN A 266 -25.06 0.40 14.00
C ASN A 266 -24.87 -0.67 12.92
N PHE A 267 -23.97 -1.63 13.12
CA PHE A 267 -23.64 -2.61 12.07
C PHE A 267 -24.84 -3.49 11.67
N MET A 268 -25.84 -3.67 12.54
CA MET A 268 -27.09 -4.36 12.18
C MET A 268 -27.86 -3.68 11.03
N SER A 269 -27.69 -2.37 10.81
CA SER A 269 -28.35 -1.68 9.69
C SER A 269 -27.73 -2.00 8.33
N TYR A 270 -26.58 -2.67 8.30
CA TYR A 270 -25.86 -3.04 7.09
C TYR A 270 -26.13 -4.48 6.64
N ARG A 271 -27.01 -5.22 7.33
CA ARG A 271 -27.39 -6.59 6.95
C ARG A 271 -27.78 -6.68 5.47
N GLY A 272 -27.22 -7.65 4.76
CA GLY A 272 -27.43 -7.85 3.33
C GLY A 272 -26.53 -7.01 2.42
N GLN A 273 -25.77 -6.05 2.97
CA GLN A 273 -24.73 -5.30 2.24
C GLN A 273 -23.36 -5.99 2.40
N ASN A 274 -23.30 -7.28 2.08
CA ASN A 274 -22.09 -8.09 2.29
C ASN A 274 -20.94 -7.56 1.41
N GLY A 275 -19.73 -7.54 1.97
CA GLY A 275 -18.54 -6.97 1.34
C GLY A 275 -18.38 -5.46 1.56
N THR A 276 -19.40 -4.75 2.08
CA THR A 276 -19.26 -3.34 2.44
C THR A 276 -18.16 -3.18 3.48
N GLN A 277 -17.20 -2.30 3.18
CA GLN A 277 -16.10 -1.95 4.06
C GLN A 277 -16.39 -0.62 4.76
N ILE A 278 -16.27 -0.59 6.09
CA ILE A 278 -16.54 0.57 6.93
C ILE A 278 -15.28 0.85 7.74
N ARG A 279 -14.63 1.97 7.44
CA ARG A 279 -13.49 2.46 8.21
C ARG A 279 -13.96 3.26 9.42
N CYS A 280 -13.53 2.86 10.60
CA CYS A 280 -13.90 3.53 11.86
C CYS A 280 -12.76 3.48 12.88
N SER A 281 -12.83 4.34 13.90
CA SER A 281 -11.79 4.49 14.92
C SER A 281 -12.22 3.87 16.23
N CYS A 282 -11.27 3.23 16.91
CA CYS A 282 -11.46 2.61 18.19
C CYS A 282 -10.55 3.26 19.23
N PRO A 283 -11.11 3.69 20.39
CA PRO A 283 -10.28 4.05 21.53
C PRO A 283 -9.59 2.81 22.10
N ALA A 284 -8.71 3.00 23.07
CA ALA A 284 -8.18 1.90 23.87
C ALA A 284 -9.32 1.12 24.52
N VAL A 285 -9.31 -0.20 24.37
CA VAL A 285 -10.34 -1.10 24.88
C VAL A 285 -9.68 -2.28 25.58
N SER A 286 -10.20 -2.62 26.76
CA SER A 286 -9.76 -3.78 27.54
C SER A 286 -10.81 -4.90 27.58
N GLY A 287 -11.98 -4.71 26.95
CA GLY A 287 -13.06 -5.68 26.95
C GLY A 287 -14.33 -5.18 26.27
N GLY A 288 -15.28 -6.09 26.07
CA GLY A 288 -16.59 -5.83 25.47
C GLY A 288 -17.33 -7.14 25.23
N VAL A 289 -18.66 -7.09 25.10
CA VAL A 289 -19.43 -8.28 24.70
C VAL A 289 -19.21 -8.52 23.22
N VAL A 290 -18.65 -9.68 22.89
CA VAL A 290 -18.31 -10.08 21.52
C VAL A 290 -18.69 -11.54 21.36
N TRP A 291 -19.40 -11.87 20.28
CA TRP A 291 -19.79 -13.24 19.94
C TRP A 291 -19.08 -13.68 18.67
N GLY A 292 -18.41 -14.83 18.73
CA GLY A 292 -17.69 -15.41 17.59
C GLY A 292 -16.20 -15.11 17.54
N THR A 293 -15.59 -15.60 16.47
CA THR A 293 -14.15 -15.60 16.22
C THR A 293 -13.96 -15.47 14.71
N ASP A 294 -13.17 -14.48 14.27
CA ASP A 294 -12.93 -14.08 12.88
C ASP A 294 -14.18 -13.54 12.14
N LEU A 295 -15.32 -14.17 12.36
CA LEU A 295 -16.67 -13.67 12.10
C LEU A 295 -17.35 -13.39 13.43
N TYR A 296 -17.80 -12.15 13.60
CA TYR A 296 -18.47 -11.67 14.80
C TYR A 296 -19.91 -11.31 14.50
N THR A 297 -20.84 -11.56 15.42
CA THR A 297 -22.22 -11.10 15.23
C THR A 297 -22.26 -9.58 15.09
N ASP A 298 -23.12 -9.05 14.22
CA ASP A 298 -23.18 -7.63 13.92
C ASP A 298 -23.70 -6.71 15.04
N ASP A 299 -24.06 -7.28 16.19
CA ASP A 299 -24.37 -6.58 17.44
C ASP A 299 -23.20 -6.59 18.45
N SER A 300 -22.07 -7.24 18.11
CA SER A 300 -20.87 -7.29 18.94
C SER A 300 -20.19 -5.93 19.08
N ASN A 301 -19.46 -5.72 20.19
CA ASN A 301 -18.60 -4.56 20.35
C ASN A 301 -17.46 -4.61 19.32
N ALA A 302 -17.55 -3.77 18.28
CA ALA A 302 -16.61 -3.79 17.17
C ALA A 302 -15.15 -3.53 17.59
N CYS A 303 -14.90 -2.66 18.58
CA CYS A 303 -13.53 -2.38 19.00
C CYS A 303 -12.90 -3.53 19.78
N ALA A 304 -13.64 -4.16 20.69
CA ALA A 304 -13.18 -5.35 21.38
C ALA A 304 -12.99 -6.53 20.40
N ALA A 305 -13.88 -6.67 19.42
CA ALA A 305 -13.76 -7.66 18.36
C ALA A 305 -12.55 -7.41 17.44
N ALA A 306 -12.23 -6.14 17.16
CA ALA A 306 -11.06 -5.76 16.37
C ALA A 306 -9.75 -6.12 17.09
N VAL A 307 -9.66 -5.86 18.40
CA VAL A 307 -8.52 -6.30 19.21
C VAL A 307 -8.46 -7.82 19.26
N HIS A 308 -9.59 -8.50 19.50
CA HIS A 308 -9.65 -9.96 19.48
C HIS A 308 -9.14 -10.55 18.15
N ALA A 309 -9.55 -9.99 17.02
CA ALA A 309 -9.12 -10.40 15.69
C ALA A 309 -7.63 -10.14 15.41
N GLY A 310 -6.97 -9.29 16.21
CA GLY A 310 -5.62 -8.80 15.92
C GLY A 310 -5.60 -7.76 14.80
N ALA A 311 -6.73 -7.12 14.53
CA ALA A 311 -6.82 -6.04 13.53
C ALA A 311 -6.20 -4.73 14.06
N ILE A 312 -6.27 -4.50 15.37
CA ILE A 312 -5.68 -3.36 16.07
C ILE A 312 -5.11 -3.78 17.43
N PRO A 313 -4.12 -3.05 18.00
CA PRO A 313 -3.66 -3.28 19.36
C PRO A 313 -4.70 -2.83 20.41
N ALA A 314 -4.53 -3.28 21.67
CA ALA A 314 -5.42 -2.91 22.79
C ALA A 314 -5.45 -1.40 23.10
N THR A 315 -4.44 -0.64 22.66
CA THR A 315 -4.38 0.83 22.76
C THR A 315 -5.35 1.54 21.81
N GLY A 316 -6.03 0.81 20.92
CA GLY A 316 -6.92 1.35 19.92
C GLY A 316 -6.23 1.63 18.59
N GLY A 317 -6.96 2.28 17.67
CA GLY A 317 -6.48 2.56 16.32
C GLY A 317 -7.63 2.65 15.32
N THR A 318 -7.26 2.83 14.05
CA THR A 318 -8.21 2.76 12.93
C THR A 318 -8.36 1.31 12.49
N VAL A 319 -9.60 0.89 12.20
CA VAL A 319 -9.90 -0.45 11.71
C VAL A 319 -10.89 -0.38 10.54
N VAL A 320 -10.82 -1.36 9.64
CA VAL A 320 -11.81 -1.57 8.57
C VAL A 320 -12.68 -2.76 8.91
N VAL A 321 -13.96 -2.50 9.14
CA VAL A 321 -15.01 -3.51 9.37
C VAL A 321 -15.57 -3.94 8.02
N VAL A 322 -15.57 -5.25 7.74
CA VAL A 322 -16.14 -5.81 6.52
C VAL A 322 -17.45 -6.51 6.87
N ILE A 323 -18.55 -6.08 6.28
CA ILE A 323 -19.88 -6.66 6.48
C ILE A 323 -19.96 -8.05 5.85
N GLN A 324 -20.49 -9.01 6.61
CA GLN A 324 -20.50 -10.43 6.26
C GLN A 324 -21.92 -11.01 6.45
N PRO A 325 -22.27 -12.10 5.73
CA PRO A 325 -23.52 -12.80 5.97
C PRO A 325 -23.58 -13.37 7.40
N GLY A 326 -24.80 -13.57 7.90
CA GLY A 326 -25.04 -14.28 9.16
C GLY A 326 -24.57 -15.73 9.11
N GLN A 327 -24.23 -16.30 10.27
CA GLN A 327 -23.82 -17.70 10.41
C GLN A 327 -24.85 -18.51 11.20
N SER A 328 -24.85 -19.82 11.01
CA SER A 328 -25.68 -20.76 11.78
C SER A 328 -25.15 -21.00 13.20
N SER A 329 -23.88 -20.68 13.44
CA SER A 329 -23.23 -20.72 14.75
C SER A 329 -21.98 -19.85 14.77
N TYR A 330 -21.62 -19.35 15.95
CA TYR A 330 -20.42 -18.56 16.21
C TYR A 330 -19.65 -19.22 17.34
N THR A 331 -18.35 -19.47 17.14
CA THR A 331 -17.49 -20.07 18.18
C THR A 331 -16.73 -18.97 18.90
N GLY A 332 -16.86 -18.90 20.22
CA GLY A 332 -16.08 -17.98 21.06
C GLY A 332 -14.69 -18.54 21.36
N THR A 333 -13.69 -17.67 21.39
CA THR A 333 -12.30 -18.02 21.76
C THR A 333 -11.66 -16.92 22.61
N THR A 334 -10.45 -17.15 23.11
CA THR A 334 -9.64 -16.12 23.73
C THR A 334 -8.44 -15.81 22.85
N ARG A 335 -8.35 -14.58 22.33
CA ARG A 335 -7.24 -14.09 21.49
C ARG A 335 -6.91 -12.65 21.86
N ASN A 336 -5.63 -12.29 21.81
CA ASN A 336 -5.15 -10.92 22.03
C ASN A 336 -5.67 -10.27 23.33
N GLY A 337 -5.81 -11.08 24.39
CA GLY A 337 -6.31 -10.63 25.70
C GLY A 337 -7.84 -10.44 25.80
N ILE A 338 -8.59 -10.66 24.72
CA ILE A 338 -10.06 -10.60 24.70
C ILE A 338 -10.62 -12.02 24.67
N THR A 339 -11.66 -12.28 25.46
CA THR A 339 -12.43 -13.54 25.41
C THR A 339 -13.79 -13.27 24.81
N THR A 340 -14.11 -13.93 23.71
CA THR A 340 -15.41 -13.87 23.04
C THR A 340 -16.26 -15.07 23.43
N LEU A 341 -17.56 -14.96 23.18
CA LEU A 341 -18.54 -15.95 23.58
C LEU A 341 -19.07 -16.70 22.36
N SER A 342 -19.41 -17.98 22.55
CA SER A 342 -20.09 -18.76 21.50
C SER A 342 -21.57 -18.38 21.42
N TYR A 343 -22.12 -18.39 20.20
CA TYR A 343 -23.54 -18.12 19.98
C TYR A 343 -24.14 -19.02 18.89
N GLY A 344 -25.47 -19.11 18.86
CA GLY A 344 -26.22 -19.84 17.85
C GLY A 344 -26.39 -19.07 16.55
N ALA A 345 -27.43 -19.41 15.78
CA ALA A 345 -27.71 -18.74 14.51
C ALA A 345 -28.00 -17.24 14.69
N TRP A 346 -27.40 -16.40 13.84
CA TRP A 346 -27.61 -14.95 13.85
C TRP A 346 -27.69 -14.37 12.44
N GLY A 347 -28.38 -13.24 12.30
CA GLY A 347 -28.82 -12.70 11.00
C GLY A 347 -27.79 -11.91 10.20
N GLY A 348 -26.66 -11.55 10.79
CA GLY A 348 -25.60 -10.77 10.11
C GLY A 348 -24.30 -10.79 10.88
N SER A 349 -23.18 -10.62 10.18
CA SER A 349 -21.86 -10.65 10.81
C SER A 349 -21.00 -9.48 10.33
N PHE A 350 -19.89 -9.27 11.02
CA PHE A 350 -18.77 -8.56 10.43
C PHE A 350 -17.46 -9.31 10.69
N SER A 351 -16.46 -8.96 9.88
CA SER A 351 -15.06 -9.36 10.01
C SER A 351 -14.20 -8.10 9.93
N PHE A 352 -12.88 -8.25 10.03
CA PHE A 352 -11.96 -7.12 9.90
C PHE A 352 -10.93 -7.38 8.82
N GLN A 353 -10.49 -6.32 8.15
CA GLN A 353 -9.24 -6.36 7.39
C GLN A 353 -8.08 -6.40 8.39
N LEU A 354 -7.31 -7.49 8.35
CA LEU A 354 -6.13 -7.65 9.21
C LEU A 354 -4.93 -6.92 8.61
N PRO A 355 -4.00 -6.39 9.44
CA PRO A 355 -2.75 -5.84 8.94
C PRO A 355 -1.94 -6.91 8.18
N PRO A 356 -1.04 -6.52 7.27
CA PRO A 356 -0.12 -7.46 6.62
C PRO A 356 0.65 -8.29 7.66
N ALA A 357 0.75 -9.59 7.41
CA ALA A 357 1.42 -10.49 8.34
C ALA A 357 2.94 -10.30 8.23
N GLN A 358 3.62 -10.05 9.36
CA GLN A 358 5.09 -10.04 9.39
C GLN A 358 5.64 -11.43 9.04
N SER A 359 6.86 -11.51 8.49
CA SER A 359 7.46 -12.80 8.14
C SER A 359 7.55 -13.73 9.36
N CYS A 360 7.21 -15.01 9.22
CA CYS A 360 7.36 -15.95 10.34
C CYS A 360 8.82 -16.06 10.83
N SER A 361 9.79 -15.76 9.97
CA SER A 361 11.22 -15.73 10.32
C SER A 361 11.60 -14.61 11.30
N SER A 362 10.76 -13.57 11.47
CA SER A 362 11.00 -12.51 12.46
C SER A 362 10.62 -12.93 13.88
N TYR A 363 9.96 -14.08 14.03
CA TYR A 363 9.53 -14.60 15.34
C TYR A 363 10.46 -15.71 15.81
N ASN A 364 10.85 -15.65 17.08
CA ASN A 364 11.50 -16.77 17.76
C ASN A 364 10.46 -17.50 18.63
N PHE A 365 9.80 -18.53 18.09
CA PHE A 365 8.71 -19.24 18.79
C PHE A 365 9.16 -19.88 20.12
N THR A 366 10.43 -20.24 20.27
CA THR A 366 10.97 -20.75 21.55
C THR A 366 10.86 -19.74 22.70
N SER A 367 10.82 -18.44 22.40
CA SER A 367 10.64 -17.37 23.39
C SER A 367 9.20 -17.28 23.94
N TYR A 368 8.25 -17.95 23.29
CA TYR A 368 6.84 -17.97 23.69
C TYR A 368 6.49 -19.17 24.57
N ARG A 369 7.47 -19.99 24.97
CA ARG A 369 7.25 -21.16 25.85
C ARG A 369 6.45 -20.77 27.10
N GLY A 370 5.42 -21.55 27.40
CA GLY A 370 4.51 -21.30 28.52
C GLY A 370 3.37 -20.32 28.22
N GLN A 371 3.38 -19.65 27.07
CA GLN A 371 2.27 -18.81 26.59
C GLN A 371 1.29 -19.63 25.75
N ASN A 372 0.86 -20.78 26.28
CA ASN A 372 0.02 -21.73 25.53
C ASN A 372 -1.32 -21.08 25.13
N GLY A 373 -1.73 -21.29 23.88
CA GLY A 373 -2.90 -20.66 23.29
C GLY A 373 -2.63 -19.31 22.62
N THR A 374 -1.45 -18.71 22.80
CA THR A 374 -1.07 -17.50 22.05
C THR A 374 -1.07 -17.81 20.56
N GLN A 375 -1.74 -16.97 19.77
CA GLN A 375 -1.83 -17.09 18.32
C GLN A 375 -1.06 -15.96 17.64
N ILE A 376 -0.21 -16.32 16.69
CA ILE A 376 0.67 -15.41 15.96
C ILE A 376 0.38 -15.60 14.48
N ARG A 377 -0.11 -14.55 13.83
CA ARG A 377 -0.33 -14.54 12.38
C ARG A 377 0.94 -14.03 11.69
N CYS A 378 1.53 -14.85 10.83
CA CYS A 378 2.78 -14.50 10.13
C CYS A 378 2.78 -15.00 8.68
N GLY A 379 3.54 -14.31 7.83
CA GLY A 379 3.68 -14.58 6.40
C GLY A 379 4.86 -15.50 6.09
N CYS A 380 4.64 -16.39 5.13
CA CYS A 380 5.60 -17.38 4.68
C CYS A 380 5.94 -17.19 3.21
N PRO A 381 7.25 -17.09 2.86
CA PRO A 381 7.67 -17.16 1.46
C PRO A 381 7.46 -18.58 0.92
N ALA A 382 7.75 -18.78 -0.37
CA ALA A 382 7.83 -20.11 -0.95
C ALA A 382 8.88 -20.95 -0.21
N VAL A 383 8.48 -22.15 0.24
CA VAL A 383 9.35 -23.08 0.97
C VAL A 383 9.28 -24.46 0.32
N SER A 384 10.43 -25.07 0.14
CA SER A 384 10.58 -26.41 -0.45
C SER A 384 11.06 -27.46 0.56
N GLY A 385 11.39 -27.04 1.79
CA GLY A 385 11.94 -27.90 2.83
C GLY A 385 12.31 -27.14 4.09
N GLY A 386 12.69 -27.88 5.13
CA GLY A 386 13.13 -27.36 6.42
C GLY A 386 13.38 -28.51 7.40
N VAL A 387 14.11 -28.25 8.48
CA VAL A 387 14.23 -29.24 9.57
C VAL A 387 13.03 -29.07 10.47
N LEU A 388 12.23 -30.13 10.58
CA LEU A 388 10.94 -30.13 11.25
C LEU A 388 10.83 -31.37 12.11
N TRP A 389 10.31 -31.22 13.32
CA TRP A 389 10.04 -32.35 14.20
C TRP A 389 8.56 -32.39 14.59
N GLY A 390 7.92 -33.53 14.35
CA GLY A 390 6.51 -33.73 14.66
C GLY A 390 5.54 -33.57 13.48
N THR A 391 4.26 -33.79 13.78
CA THR A 391 3.16 -33.82 12.82
C THR A 391 1.92 -33.25 13.49
N ASP A 392 1.31 -32.24 12.87
CA ASP A 392 0.18 -31.42 13.39
C ASP A 392 0.52 -30.61 14.66
N LEU A 393 1.40 -31.14 15.49
CA LEU A 393 2.09 -30.49 16.58
C LEU A 393 3.60 -30.60 16.34
N TYR A 394 4.24 -29.44 16.18
CA TYR A 394 5.66 -29.33 15.85
C TYR A 394 6.45 -28.78 17.03
N THR A 395 7.72 -29.14 17.15
CA THR A 395 8.60 -28.49 18.14
C THR A 395 8.74 -27.00 17.84
N ASP A 396 8.82 -26.17 18.88
CA ASP A 396 8.84 -24.71 18.74
C ASP A 396 10.11 -24.10 18.12
N ASP A 397 11.09 -24.93 17.79
CA ASP A 397 12.28 -24.60 17.00
C ASP A 397 12.18 -25.05 15.54
N SER A 398 11.07 -25.69 15.14
CA SER A 398 10.79 -26.05 13.74
C SER A 398 10.45 -24.82 12.90
N ASP A 399 10.81 -24.86 11.62
CA ASP A 399 10.41 -23.84 10.64
C ASP A 399 8.88 -23.82 10.46
N ALA A 400 8.22 -22.74 10.91
CA ALA A 400 6.77 -22.63 10.87
C ALA A 400 6.19 -22.64 9.45
N CYS A 401 6.94 -22.18 8.45
CA CYS A 401 6.49 -22.12 7.07
C CYS A 401 6.53 -23.50 6.41
N ALA A 402 7.63 -24.23 6.58
CA ALA A 402 7.74 -25.60 6.10
C ALA A 402 6.76 -26.53 6.84
N ALA A 403 6.52 -26.30 8.14
CA ALA A 403 5.46 -26.97 8.88
C ALA A 403 4.06 -26.62 8.34
N GLY A 404 3.84 -25.37 7.91
CA GLY A 404 2.62 -24.91 7.26
C GLY A 404 2.30 -25.66 5.98
N VAL A 405 3.32 -25.88 5.14
CA VAL A 405 3.21 -26.69 3.92
C VAL A 405 2.98 -28.16 4.28
N HIS A 406 3.76 -28.73 5.20
CA HIS A 406 3.60 -30.11 5.66
C HIS A 406 2.16 -30.38 6.16
N ALA A 407 1.62 -29.49 6.99
CA ALA A 407 0.26 -29.58 7.52
C ALA A 407 -0.84 -29.35 6.45
N GLY A 408 -0.50 -28.85 5.26
CA GLY A 408 -1.47 -28.49 4.22
C GLY A 408 -2.24 -27.20 4.53
N VAL A 409 -1.72 -26.37 5.43
CA VAL A 409 -2.32 -25.09 5.81
C VAL A 409 -2.11 -24.08 4.68
N ILE A 410 -0.90 -24.05 4.10
CA ILE A 410 -0.50 -23.21 2.96
C ILE A 410 0.11 -24.06 1.82
N PRO A 411 0.06 -23.59 0.56
CA PRO A 411 0.78 -24.22 -0.55
C PRO A 411 2.29 -23.99 -0.45
N ALA A 412 3.07 -24.76 -1.22
CA ALA A 412 4.53 -24.64 -1.28
C ALA A 412 5.03 -23.27 -1.79
N THR A 413 4.16 -22.52 -2.48
CA THR A 413 4.44 -21.14 -2.94
C THR A 413 4.41 -20.11 -1.82
N GLY A 414 4.03 -20.50 -0.59
CA GLY A 414 3.92 -19.60 0.56
C GLY A 414 2.47 -19.19 0.85
N GLY A 415 2.32 -18.25 1.77
CA GLY A 415 1.01 -17.77 2.24
C GLY A 415 1.06 -17.27 3.67
N THR A 416 -0.10 -17.02 4.27
CA THR A 416 -0.19 -16.65 5.68
C THR A 416 -0.57 -17.86 6.52
N VAL A 417 0.05 -18.00 7.70
CA VAL A 417 -0.27 -19.02 8.70
C VAL A 417 -0.58 -18.38 10.05
N VAL A 418 -1.40 -19.06 10.85
CA VAL A 418 -1.59 -18.76 12.27
C VAL A 418 -0.87 -19.83 13.09
N VAL A 419 0.22 -19.44 13.74
CA VAL A 419 0.97 -20.28 14.68
C VAL A 419 0.32 -20.18 16.05
N THR A 420 -0.17 -21.29 16.59
CA THR A 420 -0.71 -21.37 17.96
C THR A 420 0.31 -22.04 18.86
N ILE A 421 0.75 -21.35 19.91
CA ILE A 421 1.70 -21.87 20.90
C ILE A 421 1.04 -22.97 21.73
N GLN A 422 1.75 -24.09 21.90
CA GLN A 422 1.27 -25.29 22.55
C GLN A 422 2.27 -25.79 23.61
N PRO A 423 1.79 -26.52 24.63
CA PRO A 423 2.69 -27.16 25.59
C PRO A 423 3.58 -28.21 24.92
N GLY A 424 4.82 -28.30 25.38
CA GLY A 424 5.75 -29.34 24.95
C GLY A 424 5.24 -30.75 25.22
N GLN A 425 5.61 -31.69 24.34
CA GLN A 425 5.28 -33.11 24.46
C GLN A 425 6.48 -33.96 24.88
N SER A 426 6.18 -35.15 25.41
CA SER A 426 7.17 -36.20 25.71
C SER A 426 7.72 -36.91 24.47
N SER A 427 7.03 -36.80 23.33
CA SER A 427 7.47 -37.32 22.04
C SER A 427 6.74 -36.64 20.89
N TYR A 428 7.40 -36.57 19.73
CA TYR A 428 6.85 -36.06 18.48
C TYR A 428 7.02 -37.14 17.41
N THR A 429 5.94 -37.44 16.69
CA THR A 429 5.98 -38.40 15.58
C THR A 429 6.16 -37.64 14.28
N GLY A 430 7.19 -37.99 13.51
CA GLY A 430 7.42 -37.43 12.18
C GLY A 430 6.67 -38.19 11.08
N THR A 431 6.24 -37.49 10.04
CA THR A 431 5.57 -38.07 8.87
C THR A 431 6.00 -37.37 7.58
N THR A 432 5.62 -37.95 6.44
CA THR A 432 5.67 -37.25 5.15
C THR A 432 4.27 -36.84 4.74
N ARG A 433 4.04 -35.54 4.53
CA ARG A 433 2.78 -34.96 4.04
C ARG A 433 3.08 -33.78 3.12
N ASN A 434 2.27 -33.62 2.06
CA ASN A 434 2.37 -32.48 1.13
C ASN A 434 3.78 -32.22 0.58
N GLY A 435 4.56 -33.29 0.33
CA GLY A 435 5.93 -33.20 -0.21
C GLY A 435 7.01 -32.88 0.82
N ILE A 436 6.66 -32.62 2.08
CA ILE A 436 7.60 -32.35 3.17
C ILE A 436 7.69 -33.57 4.09
N THR A 437 8.89 -33.89 4.59
CA THR A 437 9.11 -34.97 5.57
C THR A 437 9.60 -34.37 6.87
N THR A 438 8.92 -34.70 7.97
CA THR A 438 9.33 -34.33 9.33
C THR A 438 9.96 -35.51 10.05
N LEU A 439 10.79 -35.21 11.05
CA LEU A 439 11.49 -36.19 11.87
C LEU A 439 10.71 -36.45 13.15
N SER A 440 10.84 -37.68 13.67
CA SER A 440 10.39 -37.97 15.03
C SER A 440 11.39 -37.41 16.03
N TYR A 441 10.91 -37.00 17.21
CA TYR A 441 11.77 -36.51 18.28
C TYR A 441 11.27 -36.95 19.67
N GLY A 442 12.17 -36.91 20.65
CA GLY A 442 11.86 -37.20 22.04
C GLY A 442 11.18 -36.02 22.75
N ALA A 443 11.36 -35.96 24.07
CA ALA A 443 10.77 -34.90 24.88
C ALA A 443 11.35 -33.52 24.50
N TRP A 444 10.47 -32.51 24.38
CA TRP A 444 10.85 -31.13 24.06
C TRP A 444 9.99 -30.11 24.80
N GLY A 445 10.57 -28.94 25.07
CA GLY A 445 10.03 -27.97 26.05
C GLY A 445 8.86 -27.11 25.58
N GLY A 446 8.57 -27.06 24.28
CA GLY A 446 7.46 -26.29 23.74
C GLY A 446 7.08 -26.73 22.33
N SER A 447 5.88 -26.37 21.90
CA SER A 447 5.36 -26.78 20.60
C SER A 447 4.56 -25.67 19.95
N PHE A 448 4.24 -25.84 18.67
CA PHE A 448 3.16 -25.10 18.04
C PHE A 448 2.30 -25.99 17.15
N SER A 449 1.06 -25.56 16.95
CA SER A 449 0.15 -26.07 15.92
C SER A 449 -0.15 -24.95 14.92
N LEU A 450 -0.56 -25.31 13.70
CA LEU A 450 -0.83 -24.35 12.63
C LEU A 450 -2.30 -24.32 12.23
N GLY A 451 -2.79 -23.13 11.90
CA GLY A 451 -4.11 -22.86 11.33
C GLY A 451 -4.04 -21.84 10.20
N ARG A 452 -5.18 -21.63 9.53
CA ARG A 452 -5.34 -20.56 8.52
C ARG A 452 -5.76 -19.26 9.17
#